data_AF-A0A914Z968-F1
#
_entry.id   AF-A0A914Z968-F1
#
_cell.length_a   1.000
_cell.length_b   1.000
_cell.length_c   1.000
_cell.angle_alpha   90.00
_cell.angle_beta   90.00
_cell.angle_gamma   90.00
#
_symmetry.space_group_name_H-M   'P 1'
#
loop_
_entity.id
_entity.type
_entity.pdbx_description
1 polymer ?
#
loop_
_entity_poly.entity_id
_entity_poly.type
_entity_poly.pdbx_seq_one_letter_code
_entity_poly.pdbx_strand_id
1 'polypeptide(L)'
;MIGLLGSSTTTSFQVSVEGWFRAEGDQKTLPAILSMPLDRIVCAYGEDEDDTACTADVLKGADIMKLSGGHHFDGNYEAIAQVLLQKMHKLANIDTVEALR
;
A
#
# COMPACT_ATOMS: atom_id res chain seq x y z
N MET A 1 1.90 5.13 -11.08
CA MET A 1 1.77 4.97 -9.61
C MET A 1 1.46 3.52 -9.32
N ILE A 2 2.00 2.97 -8.24
CA ILE A 2 1.71 1.62 -7.73
C ILE A 2 1.27 1.80 -6.28
N GLY A 3 0.05 1.38 -5.95
CA GLY A 3 -0.49 1.45 -4.59
C GLY A 3 -0.27 0.13 -3.86
N LEU A 4 0.42 0.20 -2.72
CA LEU A 4 0.59 -0.89 -1.78
C LEU A 4 -0.27 -0.58 -0.56
N LEU A 5 -1.30 -1.39 -0.31
CA LEU A 5 -2.29 -1.13 0.73
C LEU A 5 -2.19 -2.21 1.79
N GLY A 6 -1.87 -1.83 3.04
CA GLY A 6 -1.76 -2.78 4.16
C GLY A 6 -0.74 -3.89 3.89
N SER A 7 0.36 -3.59 3.19
CA SER A 7 1.33 -4.64 2.84
C SER A 7 2.10 -5.13 4.06
N SER A 8 1.87 -6.38 4.44
CA SER A 8 2.59 -7.11 5.49
C SER A 8 4.08 -7.27 5.21
N THR A 9 4.86 -7.55 6.25
CA THR A 9 6.32 -7.79 6.15
C THR A 9 6.65 -9.12 5.44
N THR A 10 5.73 -10.07 5.46
CA THR A 10 5.78 -11.32 4.68
C THR A 10 4.51 -11.55 3.86
N THR A 11 4.62 -12.33 2.78
CA THR A 11 3.48 -12.70 1.94
C THR A 11 3.76 -13.98 1.14
N SER A 12 2.73 -14.51 0.49
CA SER A 12 2.83 -15.57 -0.52
C SER A 12 2.76 -14.95 -1.91
N PHE A 13 3.85 -15.02 -2.67
CA PHE A 13 3.88 -14.56 -4.06
C PHE A 13 3.33 -15.57 -5.06
N GLN A 14 2.87 -16.74 -4.59
CA GLN A 14 2.31 -17.80 -5.41
C GLN A 14 0.95 -18.23 -4.86
N VAL A 15 0.07 -18.66 -5.77
CA VAL A 15 -1.16 -19.36 -5.41
C VAL A 15 -0.83 -20.84 -5.25
N SER A 16 -1.07 -21.39 -4.07
CA SER A 16 -0.90 -22.82 -3.78
C SER A 16 -2.18 -23.41 -3.18
N VAL A 17 -2.34 -24.73 -3.31
CA VAL A 17 -3.46 -25.46 -2.69
C VAL A 17 -3.37 -25.38 -1.16
N GLU A 18 -2.16 -25.38 -0.60
CA GLU A 18 -1.91 -25.21 0.84
C GLU A 18 -2.40 -23.85 1.35
N GLY A 19 -2.24 -22.78 0.55
CA GLY A 19 -2.76 -21.45 0.88
C GLY A 19 -4.29 -21.42 1.03
N TRP A 20 -5.03 -22.30 0.34
CA TRP A 20 -6.49 -22.42 0.54
C TRP A 20 -6.85 -22.98 1.93
N PHE A 21 -5.93 -23.74 2.53
CA PHE A 21 -6.01 -24.19 3.91
C PHE A 21 -5.44 -23.17 4.91
N ARG A 22 -5.32 -21.89 4.49
CA ARG A 22 -4.84 -20.75 5.28
C ARG A 22 -3.41 -20.91 5.77
N ALA A 23 -2.57 -21.61 5.01
CA ALA A 23 -1.13 -21.54 5.21
C ALA A 23 -0.65 -20.12 4.89
N GLU A 24 0.07 -19.50 5.83
CA GLU A 24 0.67 -18.18 5.64
C GLU A 24 1.90 -18.25 4.73
N GLY A 25 2.18 -17.14 4.05
CA GLY A 25 3.39 -16.98 3.28
C GLY A 25 4.55 -16.52 4.17
N ASP A 26 5.71 -17.14 3.99
CA ASP A 26 6.95 -16.85 4.72
C ASP A 26 7.93 -15.99 3.91
N GLN A 27 7.56 -15.57 2.70
CA GLN A 27 8.44 -14.80 1.83
C GLN A 27 8.44 -13.33 2.24
N LYS A 28 9.63 -12.75 2.42
CA LYS A 28 9.77 -11.33 2.76
C LYS A 28 9.20 -10.46 1.64
N THR A 29 8.35 -9.49 2.00
CA THR A 29 7.71 -8.58 1.04
C THR A 29 8.70 -7.55 0.50
N LEU A 30 9.63 -7.08 1.35
CA LEU A 30 10.51 -5.95 1.06
C LEU A 30 11.37 -6.10 -0.21
N PRO A 31 12.02 -7.25 -0.49
CA PRO A 31 12.76 -7.44 -1.75
C PRO A 31 11.91 -7.23 -3.01
N ALA A 32 10.65 -7.66 -3.01
CA ALA A 32 9.75 -7.45 -4.13
C ALA A 32 9.38 -5.96 -4.28
N ILE A 33 9.12 -5.27 -3.16
CA ILE A 33 8.86 -3.82 -3.16
C ILE A 33 10.06 -3.06 -3.77
N LEU A 34 11.28 -3.41 -3.36
CA LEU A 34 12.51 -2.76 -3.82
C LEU A 34 12.87 -3.05 -5.30
N SER A 35 12.24 -4.04 -5.93
CA SER A 35 12.37 -4.25 -7.38
C SER A 35 11.59 -3.22 -8.22
N MET A 36 10.73 -2.43 -7.58
CA MET A 36 9.95 -1.38 -8.23
C MET A 36 10.59 0.01 -8.04
N PRO A 37 10.36 0.97 -8.95
CA PRO A 37 10.83 2.35 -8.77
C PRO A 37 10.13 3.01 -7.57
N LEU A 38 10.90 3.35 -6.52
CA LEU A 38 10.35 3.90 -5.27
C LEU A 38 9.54 5.19 -5.48
N ASP A 39 9.96 6.04 -6.43
CA ASP A 39 9.28 7.29 -6.79
C ASP A 39 7.87 7.09 -7.37
N ARG A 40 7.52 5.86 -7.75
CA ARG A 40 6.20 5.48 -8.25
C ARG A 40 5.33 4.79 -7.21
N ILE A 41 5.88 4.46 -6.04
CA ILE A 41 5.19 3.70 -4.99
C ILE A 41 4.47 4.67 -4.05
N VAL A 42 3.22 4.32 -3.76
CA VAL A 42 2.45 4.82 -2.63
C VAL A 42 2.22 3.65 -1.69
N CYS A 43 2.74 3.70 -0.47
CA CYS A 43 2.58 2.66 0.54
C CYS A 43 1.68 3.17 1.66
N ALA A 44 0.44 2.69 1.70
CA ALA A 44 -0.54 3.05 2.70
C ALA A 44 -0.67 1.96 3.76
N TYR A 45 -0.72 2.35 5.02
CA TYR A 45 -0.91 1.45 6.16
C TYR A 45 -1.79 2.08 7.23
N GLY A 46 -2.49 1.23 7.99
CA GLY A 46 -3.31 1.63 9.13
C GLY A 46 -2.47 2.03 10.33
N GLU A 47 -2.96 2.96 11.15
CA GLU A 47 -2.30 3.41 12.37
C GLU A 47 -2.20 2.31 13.43
N ASP A 48 -3.19 1.43 13.45
CA ASP A 48 -3.30 0.30 14.38
C ASP A 48 -2.72 -1.00 13.78
N GLU A 49 -2.02 -0.91 12.63
CA GLU A 49 -1.31 -2.04 12.00
C GLU A 49 0.10 -2.20 12.59
N ASP A 50 0.41 -3.43 13.02
CA ASP A 50 1.72 -3.80 13.59
C ASP A 50 2.60 -4.57 12.60
N ASP A 51 2.02 -5.19 11.57
CA ASP A 51 2.70 -5.90 10.50
C ASP A 51 2.58 -5.13 9.18
N THR A 52 3.48 -4.16 8.99
CA THR A 52 3.57 -3.43 7.73
C THR A 52 5.01 -3.31 7.23
N ALA A 53 5.21 -3.56 5.94
CA ALA A 53 6.45 -3.29 5.25
C ALA A 53 6.68 -1.78 5.02
N CYS A 54 5.63 -0.94 5.06
CA CYS A 54 5.69 0.48 4.71
C CYS A 54 6.59 1.31 5.64
N THR A 55 6.84 0.85 6.87
CA THR A 55 7.67 1.53 7.87
C THR A 55 9.17 1.23 7.74
N ALA A 56 9.57 0.36 6.80
CA ALA A 56 10.97 0.03 6.57
C ALA A 56 11.76 1.26 6.10
N ASP A 57 12.91 1.54 6.72
CA ASP A 57 13.76 2.71 6.42
C ASP A 57 14.13 2.85 4.94
N VAL A 58 14.31 1.72 4.25
CA VAL A 58 14.66 1.69 2.82
C VAL A 58 13.54 2.19 1.91
N LEU A 59 12.30 2.30 2.41
CA LEU A 59 11.15 2.82 1.68
C LEU A 59 10.94 4.33 1.87
N LYS A 60 11.85 5.04 2.56
CA LYS A 60 11.78 6.52 2.70
C LYS A 60 11.73 7.29 1.36
N GLY A 61 12.11 6.66 0.25
CA GLY A 61 11.99 7.23 -1.09
C GLY A 61 10.62 7.04 -1.76
N ALA A 62 9.74 6.23 -1.17
CA ALA A 62 8.35 6.07 -1.58
C ALA A 62 7.45 7.08 -0.87
N ASP A 63 6.23 7.25 -1.37
CA ASP A 63 5.21 8.04 -0.68
C ASP A 63 4.55 7.17 0.40
N ILE A 64 4.85 7.45 1.67
CA ILE A 64 4.36 6.68 2.82
C ILE A 64 3.15 7.38 3.43
N MET A 65 2.04 6.66 3.56
CA MET A 65 0.76 7.19 4.04
C MET A 65 0.27 6.39 5.25
N LYS A 66 0.25 7.02 6.42
CA LYS A 66 -0.39 6.49 7.62
C LYS A 66 -1.85 6.95 7.64
N LEU A 67 -2.79 6.01 7.68
CA LEU A 67 -4.24 6.25 7.74
C LEU A 67 -4.80 5.69 9.06
N SER A 68 -5.98 6.11 9.49
CA SER A 68 -6.64 5.50 10.66
C SER A 68 -7.08 4.05 10.40
N GLY A 69 -7.19 3.26 11.47
CA GLY A 69 -7.65 1.87 11.47
C GLY A 69 -6.51 0.84 11.36
N GLY A 70 -6.87 -0.44 11.26
CA GLY A 70 -5.92 -1.57 11.18
C GLY A 70 -5.54 -2.01 9.75
N HIS A 71 -5.17 -3.28 9.57
CA HIS A 71 -4.77 -3.90 8.30
C HIS A 71 -5.70 -3.61 7.12
N HIS A 72 -7.01 -3.66 7.39
CA HIS A 72 -8.07 -3.44 6.42
C HIS A 72 -8.66 -2.02 6.50
N PHE A 73 -7.97 -1.09 7.17
CA PHE A 73 -8.38 0.32 7.34
C PHE A 73 -9.80 0.45 7.93
N ASP A 74 -10.19 -0.50 8.77
CA ASP A 74 -11.53 -0.66 9.35
C ASP A 74 -12.68 -0.63 8.33
N GLY A 75 -12.39 -0.98 7.07
CA GLY A 75 -13.35 -0.94 5.97
C GLY A 75 -13.59 0.44 5.36
N ASN A 76 -12.83 1.47 5.73
CA ASN A 76 -12.95 2.82 5.20
C ASN A 76 -12.22 2.97 3.84
N TYR A 77 -12.70 2.25 2.84
CA TYR A 77 -12.11 2.27 1.49
C TYR A 77 -12.28 3.61 0.78
N GLU A 78 -13.27 4.41 1.16
CA GLU A 78 -13.48 5.74 0.59
C GLU A 78 -12.32 6.67 0.91
N ALA A 79 -11.84 6.68 2.16
CA ALA A 79 -10.66 7.45 2.55
C ALA A 79 -9.42 7.03 1.75
N ILE A 80 -9.22 5.73 1.53
CA ILE A 80 -8.10 5.22 0.72
C ILE A 80 -8.23 5.71 -0.73
N ALA A 81 -9.42 5.58 -1.33
CA ALA A 81 -9.66 5.97 -2.71
C ALA A 81 -9.43 7.48 -2.92
N GLN A 82 -9.93 8.33 -2.03
CA GLN A 82 -9.75 9.78 -2.12
C GLN A 82 -8.26 10.16 -2.10
N VAL A 83 -7.46 9.56 -1.22
CA VAL A 83 -6.03 9.85 -1.12
C VAL A 83 -5.27 9.37 -2.37
N LEU A 84 -5.56 8.17 -2.88
CA LEU A 84 -4.94 7.66 -4.10
C LEU A 84 -5.29 8.53 -5.32
N LEU A 85 -6.55 8.96 -5.45
CA LEU A 85 -6.99 9.85 -6.52
C LEU A 85 -6.30 11.22 -6.46
N GLN A 86 -6.19 11.82 -5.27
CA GLN A 86 -5.45 13.08 -5.08
C GLN A 86 -3.99 12.96 -5.52
N LYS A 87 -3.32 11.85 -5.18
CA LYS A 87 -1.95 11.60 -5.61
C LYS A 87 -1.86 11.42 -7.13
N MET A 88 -2.79 10.68 -7.74
CA MET A 88 -2.84 10.51 -9.20
C MET A 88 -3.04 11.84 -9.92
N HIS A 89 -3.96 12.69 -9.47
CA HIS A 89 -4.17 14.02 -10.04
C HIS A 89 -2.92 14.89 -9.94
N LYS A 90 -2.25 14.89 -8.78
CA LYS A 90 -0.99 15.61 -8.58
C LYS A 90 0.11 15.12 -9.54
N LEU A 91 0.23 13.81 -9.75
CA LEU A 91 1.21 13.24 -10.69
C LEU A 91 0.87 13.55 -12.16
N ALA A 92 -0.42 13.73 -12.47
CA ALA A 92 -0.91 14.06 -13.80
C ALA A 92 -0.98 15.58 -14.08
N ASN A 93 -0.60 16.42 -13.12
CA ASN A 93 -0.80 17.87 -13.16
C ASN A 93 -2.25 18.28 -13.49
N ILE A 94 -3.22 17.54 -12.94
CA ILE A 94 -4.65 17.85 -13.08
C ILE A 94 -5.06 18.63 -11.84
N ASP A 95 -5.55 19.86 -12.02
CA ASP A 95 -6.09 20.66 -10.92
C ASP A 95 -7.37 20.01 -10.39
N THR A 96 -7.37 19.68 -9.10
CA THR A 96 -8.43 18.91 -8.42
C THR A 96 -9.80 19.58 -8.41
N VAL A 97 -9.91 20.82 -8.89
CA VAL A 97 -11.15 21.60 -9.00
C VAL A 97 -11.96 21.20 -10.24
N GLU A 98 -11.33 20.63 -11.27
CA GLU A 98 -12.00 20.25 -12.52
C GLU A 98 -12.53 18.81 -12.51
N ALA A 99 -11.96 17.94 -11.66
CA ALA A 99 -12.36 16.52 -11.54
C ALA A 99 -13.61 16.26 -10.67
N LEU A 100 -14.17 17.31 -10.04
CA LEU A 100 -15.40 17.25 -9.24
C LEU A 100 -16.56 18.04 -9.89
N ARG A 101 -16.40 18.46 -11.14
CA ARG A 101 -17.45 19.06 -11.97
C ARG A 101 -18.01 18.04 -12.96
#